data_AF-A0A2E3Q4P9-F1
#
_entry.id   AF-A0A2E3Q4P9-F1
#
_cell.length_a   1.000
_cell.length_b   1.000
_cell.length_c   1.000
_cell.angle_alpha   90.00
_cell.angle_beta   90.00
_cell.angle_gamma   90.00
#
_symmetry.space_group_name_H-M   'P 1'
#
loop_
_entity.id
_entity.type
_entity.pdbx_description
1 polymer ?
#
loop_
_entity_poly.entity_id
_entity_poly.type
_entity_poly.pdbx_seq_one_letter_code
_entity_poly.pdbx_strand_id
1 'polypeptide(L)'
;MRQVAISSAIAGFLVAASPAFADATAEITVDEGSIATVELVVSITTPLGTDTDAASVSQTFTGQGVAVVDSDVPPFLSLDLPSLSFDLGSASFSYEFFCLPIIGCQNLNVSVDNFMIGLDKGGVSGGVDSGTASYPDAPFVSSFDYSVSGIADINGSNVVPEIYPFSIDVGMTGPDLLLTNIALEPIVFEIPPEDLPDLIGPVVITANVDLSAASMSGLLVPGEDDCDGDFNGDGAVNGADFGAMLSAWGPCKGCPEDLNGDGVVSGADVGAFLALWGPCP
;
A
#
# COMPACT_ATOMS: atom_id res chain seq x y z
N MET A 1 17.92 44.95 -58.97
CA MET A 1 18.02 44.19 -57.71
C MET A 1 16.62 44.09 -57.11
N ARG A 2 16.04 42.89 -57.07
CA ARG A 2 14.81 42.60 -56.32
C ARG A 2 15.25 41.90 -55.04
N GLN A 3 15.00 42.49 -53.88
CA GLN A 3 15.16 41.81 -52.59
C GLN A 3 13.80 41.21 -52.21
N VAL A 4 13.79 39.88 -52.04
CA VAL A 4 12.67 39.13 -51.47
C VAL A 4 12.94 39.09 -49.97
N ALA A 5 12.09 39.73 -49.16
CA ALA A 5 12.12 39.59 -47.71
C ALA A 5 11.34 38.32 -47.32
N ILE A 6 12.03 37.34 -46.74
CA ILE A 6 11.44 36.13 -46.18
C ILE A 6 11.04 36.47 -44.74
N SER A 7 9.73 36.51 -44.47
CA SER A 7 9.19 36.71 -43.14
C SER A 7 9.07 35.34 -42.46
N SER A 8 10.01 35.00 -41.58
CA SER A 8 9.88 33.82 -40.70
C SER A 8 8.94 34.14 -39.54
N ALA A 9 7.72 33.60 -39.60
CA ALA A 9 6.84 33.55 -38.43
C ALA A 9 7.26 32.35 -37.58
N ILE A 10 7.88 32.62 -36.42
CA ILE A 10 8.09 31.61 -35.38
C ILE A 10 6.73 31.47 -34.67
N ALA A 11 6.00 30.39 -34.96
CA ALA A 11 4.83 30.01 -34.19
C ALA A 11 5.32 29.49 -32.83
N GLY A 12 5.14 30.30 -31.78
CA GLY A 12 5.34 29.86 -30.41
C GLY A 12 4.31 28.79 -30.07
N PHE A 13 4.78 27.57 -29.85
CA PHE A 13 3.97 26.49 -29.32
C PHE A 13 3.75 26.80 -27.83
N LEU A 14 2.55 27.25 -27.45
CA LEU A 14 2.16 27.25 -26.03
C LEU A 14 1.95 25.79 -25.64
N VAL A 15 2.89 25.25 -24.86
CA VAL A 15 2.64 24.04 -24.07
C VAL A 15 1.73 24.50 -22.93
N ALA A 16 0.46 24.10 -22.98
CA ALA A 16 -0.39 24.17 -21.79
C ALA A 16 0.16 23.12 -20.81
N ALA A 17 0.81 23.58 -19.73
CA ALA A 17 1.03 22.73 -18.58
C ALA A 17 -0.34 22.42 -17.99
N SER A 18 -0.68 21.14 -17.89
CA SER A 18 -1.83 20.72 -17.08
C SER A 18 -1.60 21.16 -15.63
N PRO A 19 -2.64 21.54 -14.87
CA PRO A 19 -2.49 21.64 -13.43
C PRO A 19 -2.05 20.27 -12.91
N ALA A 20 -0.94 20.23 -12.19
CA ALA A 20 -0.70 19.15 -11.25
C ALA A 20 -1.76 19.33 -10.16
N PHE A 21 -2.50 18.27 -9.83
CA PHE A 21 -3.37 18.27 -8.67
C PHE A 21 -2.56 17.65 -7.54
N ALA A 22 -2.66 18.23 -6.34
CA ALA A 22 -1.97 17.71 -5.17
C ALA A 22 -2.45 16.29 -4.88
N ASP A 23 -1.51 15.44 -4.45
CA ASP A 23 -1.82 14.07 -4.12
C ASP A 23 -2.86 14.02 -2.98
N ALA A 24 -3.97 13.35 -3.22
CA ALA A 24 -5.03 13.16 -2.25
C ALA A 24 -4.70 12.00 -1.32
N THR A 25 -5.04 12.13 -0.04
CA THR A 25 -4.73 11.13 0.98
C THR A 25 -6.00 10.57 1.63
N ALA A 26 -6.00 9.27 1.89
CA ALA A 26 -7.04 8.58 2.65
C ALA A 26 -6.42 7.67 3.73
N GLU A 27 -6.85 7.85 4.97
CA GLU A 27 -6.66 6.84 6.02
C GLU A 27 -7.69 5.73 5.78
N ILE A 28 -7.22 4.56 5.37
CA ILE A 28 -8.06 3.44 4.95
C ILE A 28 -8.12 2.37 6.04
N THR A 29 -9.30 1.76 6.21
CA THR A 29 -9.50 0.64 7.14
C THR A 29 -10.30 -0.47 6.49
N VAL A 30 -10.07 -1.71 6.90
CA VAL A 30 -10.87 -2.86 6.46
C VAL A 30 -12.32 -2.68 6.89
N ASP A 31 -13.24 -2.78 5.94
CA ASP A 31 -14.66 -2.58 6.18
C ASP A 31 -15.24 -3.72 7.03
N GLU A 32 -16.19 -3.38 7.90
CA GLU A 32 -16.85 -4.34 8.78
C GLU A 32 -17.50 -5.47 7.97
N GLY A 33 -17.23 -6.71 8.38
CA GLY A 33 -17.75 -7.90 7.71
C GLY A 33 -16.91 -8.42 6.55
N SER A 34 -15.79 -7.75 6.22
CA SER A 34 -14.76 -8.31 5.32
C SER A 34 -14.23 -9.65 5.86
N ILE A 35 -14.00 -10.59 4.96
CA ILE A 35 -13.55 -11.95 5.28
C ILE A 35 -12.23 -12.22 4.58
N ALA A 36 -11.26 -12.72 5.34
CA ALA A 36 -10.05 -13.33 4.81
C ALA A 36 -10.21 -14.85 4.86
N THR A 37 -9.82 -15.54 3.78
CA THR A 37 -9.68 -17.00 3.78
C THR A 37 -8.22 -17.37 3.70
N VAL A 38 -7.73 -18.05 4.74
CA VAL A 38 -6.37 -18.57 4.79
C VAL A 38 -6.43 -20.06 4.55
N GLU A 39 -5.79 -20.52 3.48
CA GLU A 39 -5.55 -21.93 3.22
C GLU A 39 -4.07 -22.23 3.39
N LEU A 40 -3.77 -23.28 4.15
CA LEU A 40 -2.42 -23.80 4.32
C LEU A 40 -2.36 -25.20 3.72
N VAL A 41 -1.56 -25.35 2.68
CA VAL A 41 -1.24 -26.63 2.04
C VAL A 41 0.11 -27.10 2.55
N VAL A 42 0.16 -28.28 3.16
CA VAL A 42 1.37 -28.85 3.73
C VAL A 42 1.70 -30.13 2.99
N SER A 43 2.92 -30.19 2.43
CA SER A 43 3.44 -31.36 1.73
C SER A 43 4.67 -31.89 2.45
N ILE A 44 4.63 -33.16 2.87
CA ILE A 44 5.71 -33.83 3.59
C ILE A 44 6.26 -34.94 2.71
N THR A 45 7.53 -34.85 2.35
CA THR A 45 8.21 -35.92 1.62
C THR A 45 8.91 -36.87 2.58
N THR A 46 8.81 -38.17 2.34
CA THR A 46 9.54 -39.22 3.08
C THR A 46 10.14 -40.23 2.09
N PRO A 47 11.03 -41.14 2.52
CA PRO A 47 11.51 -42.23 1.67
C PRO A 47 10.40 -43.16 1.13
N LEU A 48 9.21 -43.14 1.74
CA LEU A 48 8.05 -43.95 1.34
C LEU A 48 7.17 -43.24 0.29
N GLY A 49 7.35 -41.93 0.11
CA GLY A 49 6.53 -41.09 -0.77
C GLY A 49 6.26 -39.72 -0.18
N THR A 50 5.61 -38.87 -0.97
CA THR A 50 5.12 -37.56 -0.56
C THR A 50 3.63 -37.65 -0.24
N ASP A 51 3.24 -37.04 0.88
CA ASP A 51 1.83 -36.86 1.25
C ASP A 51 1.53 -35.37 1.38
N THR A 52 0.37 -34.94 0.91
CA THR A 52 -0.04 -33.54 0.86
C THR A 52 -1.45 -33.44 1.38
N ASP A 53 -1.64 -32.53 2.33
CA ASP A 53 -2.95 -32.22 2.91
C ASP A 53 -3.14 -30.70 2.96
N ALA A 54 -4.40 -30.25 2.93
CA ALA A 54 -4.76 -28.85 2.85
C ALA A 54 -5.92 -28.55 3.81
N ALA A 55 -5.79 -27.44 4.53
CA ALA A 55 -6.82 -26.97 5.46
C ALA A 55 -7.02 -25.47 5.28
N SER A 56 -8.26 -25.02 5.39
CA SER A 56 -8.64 -23.61 5.22
C SER A 56 -9.50 -23.11 6.35
N VAL A 57 -9.29 -21.85 6.73
CA VAL A 57 -10.12 -21.10 7.68
C VAL A 57 -10.54 -19.79 7.04
N SER A 58 -11.82 -19.45 7.16
CA SER A 58 -12.34 -18.13 6.83
C SER A 58 -12.72 -17.40 8.10
N GLN A 59 -12.29 -16.15 8.23
CA GLN A 59 -12.53 -15.34 9.41
C GLN A 59 -12.61 -13.86 9.08
N THR A 60 -13.27 -13.12 9.96
CA THR A 60 -13.16 -11.66 9.96
C THR A 60 -11.76 -11.26 10.43
N PHE A 61 -11.29 -10.15 9.92
CA PHE A 61 -9.96 -9.62 10.22
C PHE A 61 -10.04 -8.09 10.26
N THR A 62 -8.99 -7.45 10.78
CA THR A 62 -8.88 -5.99 10.75
C THR A 62 -7.68 -5.59 9.92
N GLY A 63 -7.65 -4.34 9.50
CA GLY A 63 -6.52 -3.80 8.77
C GLY A 63 -6.67 -2.31 8.59
N GLN A 64 -5.54 -1.67 8.36
CA GLN A 64 -5.42 -0.23 8.25
C GLN A 64 -4.25 0.13 7.35
N GLY A 65 -4.29 1.32 6.80
CA GLY A 65 -3.21 1.84 5.99
C GLY A 65 -3.44 3.30 5.62
N VAL A 66 -2.49 3.82 4.87
CA VAL A 66 -2.60 5.14 4.24
C VAL A 66 -2.53 4.91 2.75
N ALA A 67 -3.46 5.51 2.02
CA ALA A 67 -3.46 5.54 0.57
C ALA A 67 -3.26 6.98 0.10
N VAL A 68 -2.43 7.14 -0.92
CA VAL A 68 -2.15 8.41 -1.59
C VAL A 68 -2.40 8.21 -3.08
N VAL A 69 -3.17 9.10 -3.70
CA VAL A 69 -3.54 9.03 -5.12
C VAL A 69 -3.27 10.38 -5.81
N ASP A 70 -2.99 10.37 -7.10
CA ASP A 70 -2.52 11.52 -7.90
C ASP A 70 -3.58 12.61 -8.19
N SER A 71 -4.82 12.39 -7.80
CA SER A 71 -5.95 13.27 -8.10
C SER A 71 -7.11 12.95 -7.16
N ASP A 72 -7.92 13.94 -6.81
CA ASP A 72 -9.18 13.73 -6.07
C ASP A 72 -10.32 13.14 -6.90
N VAL A 73 -10.17 13.10 -8.23
CA VAL A 73 -11.22 12.68 -9.15
C VAL A 73 -10.74 11.48 -9.98
N PRO A 74 -11.48 10.35 -9.98
CA PRO A 74 -11.13 9.20 -10.78
C PRO A 74 -11.32 9.45 -12.30
N PRO A 75 -10.60 8.73 -13.18
CA PRO A 75 -9.70 7.63 -12.86
C PRO A 75 -8.37 8.11 -12.29
N PHE A 76 -7.95 7.49 -11.19
CA PHE A 76 -6.60 7.65 -10.62
C PHE A 76 -5.58 7.01 -11.56
N LEU A 77 -4.40 7.61 -11.67
CA LEU A 77 -3.28 7.08 -12.48
C LEU A 77 -2.22 6.42 -11.60
N SER A 78 -2.20 6.70 -10.30
CA SER A 78 -1.34 6.02 -9.33
C SER A 78 -2.03 5.80 -8.00
N LEU A 79 -1.54 4.78 -7.29
CA LEU A 79 -1.85 4.52 -5.91
C LEU A 79 -0.53 4.24 -5.19
N ASP A 80 -0.27 5.05 -4.19
CA ASP A 80 0.84 4.92 -3.27
C ASP A 80 0.28 4.44 -1.93
N LEU A 81 0.93 3.45 -1.34
CA LEU A 81 0.58 2.88 -0.05
C LEU A 81 1.78 3.00 0.88
N PRO A 82 1.99 4.15 1.55
CA PRO A 82 3.09 4.33 2.49
C PRO A 82 3.02 3.35 3.68
N SER A 83 1.81 2.91 4.02
CA SER A 83 1.58 1.86 5.00
C SER A 83 0.33 1.08 4.65
N LEU A 84 0.38 -0.23 4.86
CA LEU A 84 -0.75 -1.14 4.78
C LEU A 84 -0.47 -2.30 5.72
N SER A 85 -1.41 -2.65 6.58
CA SER A 85 -1.28 -3.75 7.53
C SER A 85 -2.62 -4.44 7.73
N PHE A 86 -2.55 -5.75 7.90
CA PHE A 86 -3.66 -6.64 8.19
C PHE A 86 -3.35 -7.43 9.46
N ASP A 87 -4.32 -7.50 10.36
CA ASP A 87 -4.32 -8.37 11.54
C ASP A 87 -5.30 -9.51 11.27
N LEU A 88 -4.74 -10.67 10.95
CA LEU A 88 -5.45 -11.91 10.68
C LEU A 88 -5.68 -12.73 11.96
N GLY A 89 -5.33 -12.22 13.15
CA GLY A 89 -5.65 -12.83 14.43
C GLY A 89 -5.05 -14.23 14.60
N SER A 90 -5.91 -15.21 14.90
CA SER A 90 -5.52 -16.59 15.20
C SER A 90 -6.29 -17.60 14.35
N ALA A 91 -5.61 -18.64 13.87
CA ALA A 91 -6.20 -19.74 13.12
C ALA A 91 -5.63 -21.09 13.59
N SER A 92 -6.43 -22.14 13.47
CA SER A 92 -5.99 -23.51 13.76
C SER A 92 -6.35 -24.44 12.62
N PHE A 93 -5.39 -25.28 12.24
CA PHE A 93 -5.47 -26.21 11.13
C PHE A 93 -5.16 -27.62 11.65
N SER A 94 -5.93 -28.61 11.18
CA SER A 94 -5.76 -30.01 11.52
C SER A 94 -5.55 -30.81 10.24
N TYR A 95 -4.49 -31.59 10.22
CA TYR A 95 -4.08 -32.38 9.06
C TYR A 95 -3.96 -33.86 9.44
N GLU A 96 -4.13 -34.73 8.44
CA GLU A 96 -3.98 -36.17 8.55
C GLU A 96 -3.02 -36.70 7.48
N PHE A 97 -1.82 -37.13 7.90
CA PHE A 97 -0.77 -37.63 7.00
C PHE A 97 -0.53 -39.13 7.14
N PHE A 98 0.01 -39.73 6.07
CA PHE A 98 0.51 -41.10 5.97
C PHE A 98 -0.49 -42.14 6.49
N CYS A 99 -1.75 -42.04 6.06
CA CYS A 99 -2.84 -42.93 6.46
C CYS A 99 -2.60 -44.39 6.08
N LEU A 100 -2.46 -45.28 7.08
CA LEU A 100 -2.26 -46.72 6.88
C LEU A 100 -3.51 -47.53 7.27
N PRO A 101 -3.89 -48.58 6.51
CA PRO A 101 -5.14 -49.34 6.74
C PRO A 101 -5.35 -49.94 8.13
N ILE A 102 -4.28 -50.15 8.90
CA ILE A 102 -4.31 -50.80 10.23
C ILE A 102 -3.99 -49.81 11.36
N ILE A 103 -3.21 -48.77 11.07
CA ILE A 103 -2.61 -47.88 12.09
C ILE A 103 -3.35 -46.52 12.14
N GLY A 104 -4.15 -46.20 11.12
CA GLY A 104 -4.81 -44.91 11.01
C GLY A 104 -3.89 -43.85 10.39
N CYS A 105 -4.32 -42.59 10.45
CA CYS A 105 -3.56 -41.44 9.99
C CYS A 105 -2.73 -40.84 11.15
N GLN A 106 -1.65 -40.16 10.78
CA GLN A 106 -0.85 -39.40 11.71
C GLN A 106 -1.33 -37.95 11.72
N ASN A 107 -1.75 -37.47 12.89
CA ASN A 107 -2.32 -36.13 13.01
C ASN A 107 -1.22 -35.09 13.19
N LEU A 108 -1.38 -33.95 12.51
CA LEU A 108 -0.59 -32.74 12.72
C LEU A 108 -1.57 -31.59 12.94
N ASN A 109 -1.47 -30.90 14.07
CA ASN A 109 -2.24 -29.70 14.33
C ASN A 109 -1.31 -28.50 14.32
N VAL A 110 -1.68 -27.47 13.59
CA VAL A 110 -0.94 -26.21 13.49
C VAL A 110 -1.85 -25.09 13.98
N SER A 111 -1.43 -24.37 15.01
CA SER A 111 -2.05 -23.13 15.45
C SER A 111 -1.14 -21.98 15.10
N VAL A 112 -1.73 -20.91 14.59
CA VAL A 112 -1.07 -19.63 14.32
C VAL A 112 -1.81 -18.59 15.14
N ASP A 113 -1.08 -17.76 15.87
CA ASP A 113 -1.61 -16.70 16.72
C ASP A 113 -0.90 -15.39 16.39
N ASN A 114 -1.58 -14.26 16.67
CA ASN A 114 -1.06 -12.91 16.44
C ASN A 114 -0.55 -12.69 15.00
N PHE A 115 -1.26 -13.23 14.01
CA PHE A 115 -0.83 -13.20 12.63
C PHE A 115 -1.04 -11.82 12.01
N MET A 116 0.06 -11.11 11.80
CA MET A 116 0.10 -9.81 11.15
C MET A 116 0.80 -9.92 9.80
N ILE A 117 0.30 -9.19 8.80
CA ILE A 117 0.97 -8.99 7.52
C ILE A 117 0.91 -7.49 7.22
N GLY A 118 2.03 -6.86 6.90
CA GLY A 118 2.02 -5.45 6.51
C GLY A 118 3.22 -5.07 5.67
N LEU A 119 3.12 -3.95 4.97
CA LEU A 119 4.22 -3.37 4.21
C LEU A 119 5.35 -2.94 5.16
N ASP A 120 6.59 -3.23 4.76
CA ASP A 120 7.79 -2.73 5.43
C ASP A 120 7.90 -1.21 5.26
N LYS A 121 8.83 -0.61 6.01
CA LYS A 121 9.14 0.80 5.93
C LYS A 121 9.47 1.22 4.49
N GLY A 122 8.71 2.19 4.00
CA GLY A 122 8.85 2.73 2.64
C GLY A 122 7.62 2.44 1.78
N GLY A 123 6.77 1.50 2.17
CA GLY A 123 5.51 1.22 1.49
C GLY A 123 5.72 0.76 0.05
N VAL A 124 4.72 1.02 -0.79
CA VAL A 124 4.80 0.80 -2.23
C VAL A 124 4.21 1.99 -3.00
N SER A 125 4.64 2.12 -4.25
CA SER A 125 4.08 3.06 -5.22
C SER A 125 3.85 2.31 -6.53
N GLY A 126 2.70 2.55 -7.16
CA GLY A 126 2.27 1.79 -8.32
C GLY A 126 1.35 2.59 -9.23
N GLY A 127 1.51 2.39 -10.53
CA GLY A 127 0.56 2.91 -11.52
C GLY A 127 -0.75 2.14 -11.44
N VAL A 128 -1.86 2.85 -11.64
CA VAL A 128 -3.20 2.28 -11.78
C VAL A 128 -3.49 2.13 -13.27
N ASP A 129 -3.66 0.89 -13.73
CA ASP A 129 -4.11 0.60 -15.10
C ASP A 129 -5.49 -0.03 -15.05
N SER A 130 -6.44 0.53 -15.79
CA SER A 130 -7.81 0.02 -15.90
C SER A 130 -8.52 -0.17 -14.54
N GLY A 131 -8.15 0.61 -13.53
CA GLY A 131 -8.71 0.56 -12.18
C GLY A 131 -7.96 -0.37 -11.20
N THR A 132 -6.86 -1.00 -11.61
CA THR A 132 -6.08 -1.90 -10.75
C THR A 132 -4.67 -1.35 -10.55
N ALA A 133 -4.26 -1.19 -9.30
CA ALA A 133 -2.87 -0.97 -8.91
C ALA A 133 -2.15 -2.31 -8.75
N SER A 134 -0.95 -2.46 -9.31
CA SER A 134 -0.15 -3.69 -9.21
C SER A 134 1.25 -3.38 -8.69
N TYR A 135 1.69 -4.17 -7.71
CA TYR A 135 2.97 -4.01 -7.04
C TYR A 135 3.74 -5.33 -7.11
N PRO A 136 4.62 -5.52 -8.12
CA PRO A 136 5.30 -6.79 -8.33
C PRO A 136 6.38 -7.09 -7.27
N ASP A 137 6.96 -6.05 -6.68
CA ASP A 137 8.08 -6.15 -5.75
C ASP A 137 7.73 -5.54 -4.38
N ALA A 138 6.53 -5.84 -3.84
CA ALA A 138 6.09 -5.25 -2.59
C ALA A 138 6.82 -5.86 -1.38
N PRO A 139 7.47 -5.05 -0.53
CA PRO A 139 8.18 -5.54 0.64
C PRO A 139 7.18 -5.74 1.79
N PHE A 140 6.68 -6.95 1.95
CA PHE A 140 5.85 -7.30 3.10
C PHE A 140 6.70 -7.85 4.24
N VAL A 141 6.23 -7.65 5.46
CA VAL A 141 6.71 -8.32 6.66
C VAL A 141 5.52 -9.04 7.27
N SER A 142 5.65 -10.35 7.40
CA SER A 142 4.72 -11.17 8.17
C SER A 142 5.28 -11.41 9.57
N SER A 143 4.43 -11.43 10.58
CA SER A 143 4.80 -11.85 11.93
C SER A 143 3.71 -12.69 12.56
N PHE A 144 4.08 -13.80 13.19
CA PHE A 144 3.13 -14.71 13.81
C PHE A 144 3.79 -15.59 14.86
N ASP A 145 3.01 -15.98 15.86
CA ASP A 145 3.33 -17.04 16.79
C ASP A 145 2.75 -18.35 16.25
N TYR A 146 3.48 -19.46 16.43
CA TYR A 146 3.03 -20.76 15.95
C TYR A 146 3.21 -21.85 17.00
N SER A 147 2.27 -22.79 17.00
CA SER A 147 2.30 -24.01 17.77
C SER A 147 1.94 -25.20 16.88
N VAL A 148 2.78 -26.21 16.88
CA VAL A 148 2.59 -27.46 16.15
C VAL A 148 2.54 -28.58 17.17
N SER A 149 1.55 -29.46 17.04
CA SER A 149 1.39 -30.63 17.92
C SER A 149 0.95 -31.88 17.13
N GLY A 150 1.22 -33.06 17.67
CA GLY A 150 0.87 -34.34 17.06
C GLY A 150 2.11 -35.14 16.71
N ILE A 151 2.45 -35.26 15.43
CA ILE A 151 3.71 -35.90 14.99
C ILE A 151 4.97 -35.16 15.42
N ALA A 152 4.85 -33.86 15.69
CA ALA A 152 5.90 -33.01 16.23
C ALA A 152 5.30 -32.01 17.21
N ASP A 153 6.04 -31.68 18.26
CA ASP A 153 5.67 -30.65 19.24
C ASP A 153 6.67 -29.50 19.14
N ILE A 154 6.27 -28.40 18.48
CA ILE A 154 7.13 -27.25 18.18
C ILE A 154 6.35 -25.98 18.51
N ASN A 155 6.98 -25.04 19.21
CA ASN A 155 6.39 -23.71 19.42
C ASN A 155 7.45 -22.66 19.08
N GLY A 156 7.01 -21.54 18.54
CA GLY A 156 7.91 -20.44 18.20
C GLY A 156 7.17 -19.18 17.78
N SER A 157 7.96 -18.20 17.37
CA SER A 157 7.51 -16.95 16.79
C SER A 157 8.43 -16.63 15.62
N ASN A 158 7.86 -16.12 14.53
CA ASN A 158 8.62 -15.75 13.34
C ASN A 158 8.26 -14.33 12.92
N VAL A 159 9.26 -13.66 12.35
CA VAL A 159 9.10 -12.42 11.57
C VAL A 159 9.80 -12.67 10.26
N VAL A 160 9.05 -12.68 9.17
CA VAL A 160 9.57 -13.02 7.85
C VAL A 160 9.42 -11.81 6.93
N PRO A 161 10.52 -11.13 6.59
CA PRO A 161 10.52 -10.11 5.55
C PRO A 161 10.56 -10.79 4.18
N GLU A 162 9.62 -10.44 3.32
CA GLU A 162 9.41 -11.12 2.05
C GLU A 162 9.01 -10.12 0.96
N ILE A 163 9.37 -10.41 -0.29
CA ILE A 163 8.96 -9.61 -1.44
C ILE A 163 7.95 -10.44 -2.21
N TYR A 164 6.70 -9.98 -2.26
CA TYR A 164 5.65 -10.67 -3.02
C TYR A 164 4.81 -9.72 -3.86
N PRO A 165 4.38 -10.17 -5.05
CA PRO A 165 3.43 -9.43 -5.85
C PRO A 165 2.07 -9.33 -5.17
N PHE A 166 1.45 -8.15 -5.26
CA PHE A 166 0.03 -8.01 -4.98
C PHE A 166 -0.63 -6.97 -5.89
N SER A 167 -1.96 -7.07 -6.01
CA SER A 167 -2.76 -6.08 -6.72
C SER A 167 -4.00 -5.68 -5.93
N ILE A 168 -4.48 -4.47 -6.16
CA ILE A 168 -5.68 -3.90 -5.56
C ILE A 168 -6.49 -3.17 -6.62
N ASP A 169 -7.79 -3.39 -6.63
CA ASP A 169 -8.72 -2.59 -7.42
C ASP A 169 -9.06 -1.29 -6.67
N VAL A 170 -8.96 -0.17 -7.37
CA VAL A 170 -9.11 1.18 -6.84
C VAL A 170 -10.40 1.79 -7.40
N GLY A 171 -11.25 2.30 -6.51
CA GLY A 171 -12.53 2.91 -6.86
C GLY A 171 -12.96 3.95 -5.84
N MET A 172 -14.21 4.40 -5.97
CA MET A 172 -14.83 5.38 -5.07
C MET A 172 -16.23 4.92 -4.67
N THR A 173 -16.63 5.22 -3.44
CA THR A 173 -18.01 5.09 -2.96
C THR A 173 -18.44 6.38 -2.27
N GLY A 174 -19.14 7.25 -3.01
CA GLY A 174 -19.38 8.61 -2.52
C GLY A 174 -18.05 9.39 -2.39
N PRO A 175 -17.73 9.96 -1.22
CA PRO A 175 -16.47 10.66 -0.99
C PRO A 175 -15.32 9.74 -0.55
N ASP A 176 -15.60 8.45 -0.32
CA ASP A 176 -14.60 7.52 0.22
C ASP A 176 -13.84 6.83 -0.92
N LEU A 177 -12.52 6.79 -0.79
CA LEU A 177 -11.66 5.90 -1.56
C LEU A 177 -12.03 4.46 -1.18
N LEU A 178 -12.23 3.61 -2.18
CA LEU A 178 -12.60 2.21 -2.01
C LEU A 178 -11.54 1.32 -2.66
N LEU A 179 -10.91 0.48 -1.85
CA LEU A 179 -9.97 -0.55 -2.29
C LEU A 179 -10.62 -1.93 -2.17
N THR A 180 -10.59 -2.73 -3.24
CA THR A 180 -11.23 -4.04 -3.29
C THR A 180 -10.36 -5.06 -4.02
N ASN A 181 -10.79 -6.32 -4.01
CA ASN A 181 -10.16 -7.39 -4.79
C ASN A 181 -8.64 -7.46 -4.53
N ILE A 182 -8.28 -7.41 -3.25
CA ILE A 182 -6.88 -7.47 -2.81
C ILE A 182 -6.38 -8.89 -3.10
N ALA A 183 -5.52 -9.01 -4.11
CA ALA A 183 -5.00 -10.30 -4.56
C ALA A 183 -3.54 -10.44 -4.15
N LEU A 184 -3.25 -11.44 -3.33
CA LEU A 184 -1.92 -11.82 -2.88
C LEU A 184 -1.48 -13.10 -3.60
N GLU A 185 -0.22 -13.19 -4.02
CA GLU A 185 0.32 -14.46 -4.48
C GLU A 185 0.56 -15.44 -3.31
N PRO A 186 0.53 -16.77 -3.57
CA PRO A 186 0.82 -17.78 -2.55
C PRO A 186 2.23 -17.63 -1.97
N ILE A 187 2.32 -17.71 -0.65
CA ILE A 187 3.61 -17.70 0.06
C ILE A 187 4.08 -19.14 0.20
N VAL A 188 5.29 -19.45 -0.27
CA VAL A 188 5.84 -20.82 -0.23
C VAL A 188 7.06 -20.86 0.68
N PHE A 189 6.98 -21.67 1.73
CA PHE A 189 8.06 -21.95 2.65
C PHE A 189 8.56 -23.39 2.43
N GLU A 190 9.87 -23.55 2.30
CA GLU A 190 10.50 -24.86 2.20
C GLU A 190 11.44 -25.06 3.39
N ILE A 191 11.19 -26.11 4.17
CA ILE A 191 12.07 -26.56 5.24
C ILE A 191 12.95 -27.67 4.68
N PRO A 192 14.28 -27.46 4.62
CA PRO A 192 15.15 -28.41 3.99
C PRO A 192 15.34 -29.66 4.89
N PRO A 193 15.64 -30.83 4.30
CA PRO A 193 15.75 -32.08 5.05
C PRO A 193 16.79 -32.06 6.18
N GLU A 194 17.86 -31.27 6.06
CA GLU A 194 18.90 -31.13 7.08
C GLU A 194 18.40 -30.52 8.40
N ASP A 195 17.31 -29.75 8.36
CA ASP A 195 16.69 -29.14 9.52
C ASP A 195 15.57 -30.02 10.13
N LEU A 196 15.37 -31.21 9.56
CA LEU A 196 14.30 -32.14 9.93
C LEU A 196 14.88 -33.43 10.54
N PRO A 197 14.10 -34.16 11.35
CA PRO A 197 14.51 -35.46 11.87
C PRO A 197 14.87 -36.44 10.75
N ASP A 198 15.76 -37.38 11.06
CA ASP A 198 16.15 -38.46 10.14
C ASP A 198 14.90 -39.13 9.53
N LEU A 199 14.97 -39.43 8.23
CA LEU A 199 13.90 -40.05 7.42
C LEU A 199 12.74 -39.13 7.04
N ILE A 200 12.77 -37.84 7.38
CA ILE A 200 11.88 -36.84 6.79
C ILE A 200 12.65 -36.09 5.69
N GLY A 201 12.07 -36.05 4.49
CA GLY A 201 12.53 -35.25 3.36
C GLY A 201 12.05 -33.80 3.45
N PRO A 202 12.03 -33.04 2.35
CA PRO A 202 11.61 -31.64 2.40
C PRO A 202 10.15 -31.52 2.82
N VAL A 203 9.88 -30.49 3.64
CA VAL A 203 8.53 -30.06 3.99
C VAL A 203 8.26 -28.75 3.28
N VAL A 204 7.23 -28.73 2.43
CA VAL A 204 6.79 -27.53 1.71
C VAL A 204 5.46 -27.09 2.29
N ILE A 205 5.39 -25.82 2.69
CA ILE A 205 4.19 -25.18 3.22
C ILE A 205 3.83 -24.06 2.26
N THR A 206 2.65 -24.14 1.66
CA THR A 206 2.09 -23.07 0.83
C THR A 206 0.95 -22.42 1.57
N ALA A 207 1.07 -21.12 1.85
CA ALA A 207 0.02 -20.30 2.42
C ALA A 207 -0.67 -19.48 1.32
N ASN A 208 -1.95 -19.74 1.10
CA ASN A 208 -2.83 -18.95 0.24
C ASN A 208 -3.67 -18.04 1.13
N VAL A 209 -3.53 -16.72 0.98
CA VAL A 209 -4.35 -15.73 1.68
C VAL A 209 -5.26 -15.05 0.67
N ASP A 210 -6.54 -15.42 0.66
CA ASP A 210 -7.55 -14.83 -0.20
C ASP A 210 -8.25 -13.67 0.52
N LEU A 211 -8.00 -12.45 0.03
CA LEU A 211 -8.63 -11.20 0.46
C LEU A 211 -9.56 -10.63 -0.63
N SER A 212 -9.94 -11.42 -1.64
CA SER A 212 -10.79 -10.95 -2.74
C SER A 212 -12.19 -10.51 -2.29
N ALA A 213 -12.67 -11.05 -1.17
CA ALA A 213 -13.93 -10.67 -0.52
C ALA A 213 -13.79 -9.54 0.51
N ALA A 214 -12.58 -9.00 0.68
CA ALA A 214 -12.34 -7.85 1.55
C ALA A 214 -12.48 -6.53 0.79
N SER A 215 -12.94 -5.52 1.50
CA SER A 215 -12.85 -4.14 1.05
C SER A 215 -12.22 -3.28 2.14
N MET A 216 -11.54 -2.23 1.71
CA MET A 216 -11.06 -1.17 2.60
C MET A 216 -11.58 0.16 2.09
N SER A 217 -12.02 1.01 3.00
CA SER A 217 -12.46 2.35 2.66
C SER A 217 -11.91 3.41 3.61
N GLY A 218 -11.84 4.63 3.11
CA GLY A 218 -11.38 5.80 3.85
C GLY A 218 -11.84 7.07 3.16
N LEU A 219 -12.16 8.11 3.94
CA LEU A 219 -12.52 9.41 3.38
C LEU A 219 -11.35 9.95 2.58
N LEU A 220 -11.56 10.23 1.29
CA LEU A 220 -10.54 10.87 0.46
C LEU A 220 -10.49 12.35 0.82
N VAL A 221 -9.36 12.77 1.35
CA VAL A 221 -9.08 14.17 1.67
C VAL A 221 -8.15 14.69 0.57
N PRO A 222 -8.59 15.72 -0.19
CA PRO A 222 -7.69 16.45 -1.07
C PRO A 222 -6.39 16.75 -0.37
N GLY A 223 -5.28 16.57 -1.09
CA GLY A 223 -4.03 17.18 -0.65
C GLY A 223 -4.34 18.64 -0.35
N GLU A 224 -4.11 19.07 0.88
CA GLU A 224 -4.09 20.51 1.08
C GLU A 224 -2.94 20.98 0.21
N ASP A 225 -3.24 21.84 -0.77
CA ASP A 225 -2.25 22.70 -1.41
C ASP A 225 -1.62 23.52 -0.26
N ASP A 226 -0.74 22.93 0.54
CA ASP A 226 0.00 23.58 1.63
C ASP A 226 1.13 24.41 1.01
N CYS A 227 0.76 25.11 -0.05
CA CYS A 227 1.51 26.15 -0.69
C CYS A 227 0.89 27.43 -0.20
N ASP A 228 1.15 27.72 1.06
CA ASP A 228 0.85 29.00 1.68
C ASP A 228 1.33 30.18 0.80
N GLY A 229 2.28 29.96 -0.11
CA GLY A 229 2.78 30.93 -1.09
C GLY A 229 2.06 30.99 -2.45
N ASP A 230 1.10 30.12 -2.78
CA ASP A 230 0.31 30.21 -4.03
C ASP A 230 -0.95 31.04 -3.80
N PHE A 231 -0.76 32.36 -3.75
CA PHE A 231 -1.83 33.31 -3.47
C PHE A 231 -2.84 33.42 -4.61
N ASN A 232 -2.49 32.94 -5.80
CA ASN A 232 -3.31 33.09 -6.99
C ASN A 232 -3.97 31.76 -7.46
N GLY A 233 -3.57 30.63 -6.88
CA GLY A 233 -4.12 29.29 -7.10
C GLY A 233 -3.78 28.72 -8.47
N ASP A 234 -2.59 29.02 -9.00
CA ASP A 234 -2.13 28.52 -10.32
C ASP A 234 -1.23 27.27 -10.24
N GLY A 235 -1.04 26.71 -9.04
CA GLY A 235 -0.24 25.51 -8.80
C GLY A 235 1.27 25.77 -8.84
N ALA A 236 1.70 27.01 -8.65
CA ALA A 236 3.13 27.33 -8.55
C ALA A 236 3.39 28.60 -7.75
N VAL A 237 4.19 28.50 -6.69
CA VAL A 237 4.70 29.68 -5.97
C VAL A 237 5.76 30.38 -6.82
N ASN A 238 5.37 31.46 -7.47
CA ASN A 238 6.21 32.10 -8.48
C ASN A 238 6.19 33.64 -8.42
N GLY A 239 6.65 34.29 -9.50
CA GLY A 239 6.70 35.74 -9.59
C GLY A 239 5.32 36.42 -9.53
N ALA A 240 4.25 35.72 -9.92
CA ALA A 240 2.87 36.20 -9.80
C ALA A 240 2.47 36.35 -8.33
N ASP A 241 2.72 35.33 -7.52
CA ASP A 241 2.44 35.33 -6.08
C ASP A 241 3.36 36.28 -5.33
N PHE A 242 4.62 36.39 -5.76
CA PHE A 242 5.51 37.41 -5.20
C PHE A 242 4.97 38.83 -5.48
N GLY A 243 4.36 39.04 -6.64
CA GLY A 243 3.63 40.27 -6.96
C GLY A 243 2.43 40.52 -6.05
N ALA A 244 1.69 39.47 -5.68
CA ALA A 244 0.60 39.54 -4.71
C ALA A 244 1.11 39.93 -3.31
N MET A 245 2.18 39.28 -2.83
CA MET A 245 2.83 39.62 -1.55
C MET A 245 3.33 41.06 -1.49
N LEU A 246 3.97 41.55 -2.57
CA LEU A 246 4.40 42.95 -2.63
C LEU A 246 3.22 43.93 -2.69
N SER A 247 2.08 43.50 -3.21
CA SER A 247 0.85 44.31 -3.22
C SER A 247 0.19 44.37 -1.84
N ALA A 248 0.38 43.34 -1.01
CA ALA A 248 -0.09 43.26 0.37
C ALA A 248 0.89 43.89 1.40
N TRP A 249 2.01 44.48 0.95
CA TRP A 249 3.09 44.94 1.83
C TRP A 249 2.62 45.92 2.92
N GLY A 250 2.96 45.61 4.17
CA GLY A 250 2.57 46.38 5.35
C GLY A 250 1.51 45.68 6.20
N PRO A 251 0.77 46.43 7.05
CA PRO A 251 -0.17 45.84 8.00
C PRO A 251 -1.27 45.06 7.31
N CYS A 252 -1.38 43.77 7.62
CA CYS A 252 -2.24 42.83 6.91
C CYS A 252 -2.60 41.68 7.85
N LYS A 253 -3.52 41.94 8.78
CA LYS A 253 -3.85 40.97 9.83
C LYS A 253 -4.75 39.86 9.28
N GLY A 254 -4.21 38.65 9.16
CA GLY A 254 -4.94 37.46 8.72
C GLY A 254 -5.15 37.39 7.21
N CYS A 255 -4.28 38.03 6.42
CA CYS A 255 -4.22 37.78 4.99
C CYS A 255 -3.28 36.60 4.69
N PRO A 256 -3.46 35.91 3.54
CA PRO A 256 -2.61 34.81 3.13
C PRO A 256 -1.11 35.17 3.08
N GLU A 257 -0.79 36.43 2.73
CA GLU A 257 0.59 36.88 2.54
C GLU A 257 1.37 37.12 3.86
N ASP A 258 0.69 37.10 5.01
CA ASP A 258 1.28 37.19 6.37
C ASP A 258 1.68 35.78 6.88
N LEU A 259 2.66 35.20 6.21
CA LEU A 259 3.08 33.80 6.39
C LEU A 259 3.61 33.49 7.80
N ASN A 260 4.11 34.49 8.53
CA ASN A 260 4.56 34.29 9.90
C ASN A 260 3.50 34.65 10.97
N GLY A 261 2.37 35.23 10.54
CA GLY A 261 1.22 35.53 11.39
C GLY A 261 1.42 36.68 12.39
N ASP A 262 2.39 37.58 12.17
CA ASP A 262 2.65 38.72 13.06
C ASP A 262 1.74 39.94 12.79
N GLY A 263 0.91 39.86 11.75
CA GLY A 263 -0.04 40.89 11.33
C GLY A 263 0.54 41.92 10.36
N VAL A 264 1.77 41.72 9.84
CA VAL A 264 2.46 42.63 8.92
C VAL A 264 3.23 41.86 7.85
N VAL A 265 2.85 42.01 6.58
CA VAL A 265 3.62 41.50 5.44
C VAL A 265 4.91 42.30 5.31
N SER A 266 6.04 41.63 5.51
CA SER A 266 7.36 42.23 5.58
C SER A 266 8.45 41.34 4.98
N GLY A 267 9.71 41.74 5.14
CA GLY A 267 10.84 40.93 4.70
C GLY A 267 10.95 39.57 5.41
N ALA A 268 10.31 39.39 6.57
CA ALA A 268 10.25 38.10 7.24
C ALA A 268 9.39 37.10 6.45
N ASP A 269 8.24 37.54 5.94
CA ASP A 269 7.34 36.75 5.11
C ASP A 269 7.95 36.45 3.75
N VAL A 270 8.74 37.37 3.19
CA VAL A 270 9.56 37.09 1.99
C VAL A 270 10.52 35.93 2.22
N GLY A 271 11.10 35.82 3.41
CA GLY A 271 11.98 34.70 3.75
C GLY A 271 11.23 33.36 3.76
N ALA A 272 10.02 33.32 4.31
CA ALA A 272 9.15 32.15 4.31
C ALA A 272 8.67 31.80 2.89
N PHE A 273 8.21 32.79 2.14
CA PHE A 273 7.74 32.65 0.76
C PHE A 273 8.81 32.06 -0.17
N LEU A 274 10.06 32.52 -0.06
CA LEU A 274 11.16 31.99 -0.89
C LEU A 274 11.51 30.54 -0.57
N ALA A 275 11.17 30.03 0.62
CA ALA A 275 11.32 28.62 0.95
C ALA A 275 10.29 27.74 0.23
N LEU A 276 9.17 28.34 -0.21
CA LEU A 276 8.09 27.69 -0.94
C LEU A 276 8.25 27.83 -2.48
N TRP A 277 9.28 28.54 -2.96
CA TRP A 277 9.41 28.89 -4.37
C TRP A 277 9.56 27.68 -5.29
N GLY A 278 8.65 27.55 -6.25
CA GLY A 278 8.65 26.46 -7.22
C GLY A 278 7.25 25.97 -7.55
N PRO A 279 7.16 24.86 -8.30
CA PRO A 279 5.90 24.16 -8.47
C PRO A 279 5.29 23.81 -7.11
N CYS A 280 3.99 24.01 -7.02
CA CYS A 280 3.14 23.54 -5.93
C CYS A 280 2.29 22.40 -6.53
N PRO A 281 2.76 21.16 -6.49
CA PRO A 281 2.01 20.04 -7.03
C PRO A 281 0.82 19.71 -6.14
#